data_AF-A0A251UKB5-F1
#
_entry.id   AF-A0A251UKB5-F1
#
_cell.length_a   1.000
_cell.length_b   1.000
_cell.length_c   1.000
_cell.angle_alpha   90.00
_cell.angle_beta   90.00
_cell.angle_gamma   90.00
#
_symmetry.space_group_name_H-M   'P 1'
#
loop_
_entity.id
_entity.type
_entity.pdbx_description
1 polymer ?
#
loop_
_entity_poly.entity_id
_entity_poly.type
_entity_poly.pdbx_seq_one_letter_code
_entity_poly.pdbx_strand_id
1 'polypeptide(L)'
;MFICFRQREFVYLEALKDSWQNIPPNWVGSDPCGDKWDGISCNDLRVTSITLLNINLTGELSGDIGQLSELQVLDLSYNKGLKGSLTQEIGKLKKLLHL
;
A
#
# COMPACT_ATOMS: atom_id res chain seq x y z
N MET A 1 -5.74 -15.68 17.64
CA MET A 1 -5.69 -15.23 16.25
C MET A 1 -4.32 -14.61 16.05
N PHE A 2 -3.41 -15.31 15.37
CA PHE A 2 -2.04 -14.83 15.19
C PHE A 2 -2.04 -13.84 14.03
N ILE A 3 -1.61 -12.61 14.29
CA ILE A 3 -1.48 -11.55 13.29
C ILE A 3 -0.30 -11.93 12.39
N CYS A 4 -0.54 -12.09 11.09
CA CYS A 4 0.47 -12.37 10.07
C CYS A 4 1.15 -11.09 9.56
N PHE A 5 0.98 -9.97 10.26
CA PHE A 5 1.52 -8.67 9.86
C PHE A 5 2.25 -7.97 11.01
N ARG A 6 3.37 -7.32 10.71
CA ARG A 6 4.13 -6.61 11.76
C ARG A 6 3.38 -5.33 12.14
N GLN A 7 3.00 -5.20 13.41
CA GLN A 7 2.20 -4.08 13.95
C GLN A 7 2.71 -2.66 13.61
N ARG A 8 4.00 -2.47 13.31
CA ARG A 8 4.53 -1.16 12.91
C ARG A 8 4.20 -0.77 11.48
N GLU A 9 4.12 -1.73 10.55
CA GLU A 9 3.76 -1.44 9.16
C GLU A 9 2.27 -1.16 9.00
N PHE A 10 1.45 -1.67 9.94
CA PHE A 10 0.02 -1.44 9.95
C PHE A 10 -0.31 0.06 10.02
N VAL A 11 0.42 0.83 10.82
CA VAL A 11 0.21 2.28 10.95
C VAL A 11 0.42 3.01 9.62
N TYR A 12 1.41 2.61 8.83
CA TYR A 12 1.70 3.24 7.54
C TYR A 12 0.65 2.87 6.48
N LEU A 13 0.18 1.63 6.49
CA LEU A 13 -0.91 1.21 5.60
C LEU A 13 -2.25 1.85 5.98
N GLU A 14 -2.55 2.01 7.27
CA GLU A 14 -3.72 2.77 7.71
C GLU A 14 -3.60 4.25 7.31
N ALA A 15 -2.43 4.87 7.44
CA ALA A 15 -2.24 6.25 6.96
C ALA A 15 -2.44 6.38 5.44
N LEU A 16 -1.98 5.39 4.65
CA LEU A 16 -2.25 5.34 3.20
C LEU A 16 -3.74 5.16 2.91
N LYS A 17 -4.38 4.23 3.62
CA LYS A 17 -5.82 3.96 3.52
C LYS A 17 -6.66 5.19 3.86
N ASP A 18 -6.30 5.93 4.90
CA ASP A 18 -6.96 7.19 5.31
C ASP A 18 -6.77 8.31 4.28
N SER A 19 -5.66 8.29 3.54
CA SER A 19 -5.35 9.27 2.49
C SER A 19 -6.05 8.95 1.15
N TRP A 20 -6.62 7.75 1.02
CA TRP A 20 -7.25 7.26 -0.20
C TRP A 20 -8.76 7.13 -0.09
N GLN A 21 -9.41 7.22 -1.24
CA GLN A 21 -10.85 7.04 -1.40
C GLN A 21 -11.08 6.07 -2.57
N ASN A 22 -12.23 5.39 -2.56
CA ASN A 22 -12.53 4.27 -3.47
C ASN A 22 -11.52 3.12 -3.35
N ILE A 23 -11.07 2.84 -2.12
CA ILE A 23 -10.26 1.65 -1.81
C ILE A 23 -11.08 0.36 -2.00
N PRO A 24 -10.44 -0.80 -2.21
CA PRO A 24 -11.15 -2.06 -2.31
C PRO A 24 -11.98 -2.38 -1.07
N PRO A 25 -13.19 -2.95 -1.24
CA PRO A 25 -14.14 -3.14 -0.15
C PRO A 25 -13.68 -4.15 0.91
N ASN A 26 -12.74 -5.04 0.58
CA ASN A 26 -12.18 -6.01 1.52
C ASN A 26 -11.00 -5.46 2.35
N TRP A 27 -10.70 -4.16 2.29
CA TRP A 27 -9.68 -3.51 3.13
C TRP A 27 -10.18 -3.27 4.56
N VAL A 28 -10.64 -4.34 5.20
CA VAL A 28 -11.15 -4.42 6.57
C VAL A 28 -10.28 -5.32 7.41
N GLY A 29 -10.23 -5.06 8.72
CA GLY A 29 -9.33 -5.76 9.63
C GLY A 29 -7.98 -5.07 9.77
N SER A 30 -7.02 -5.77 10.37
CA SER A 30 -5.69 -5.23 10.71
C SER A 30 -4.53 -6.04 10.16
N ASP A 31 -4.84 -7.08 9.38
CA ASP A 31 -3.85 -7.96 8.77
C ASP A 31 -4.06 -8.01 7.26
N PRO A 32 -3.52 -7.06 6.48
CA PRO A 32 -3.71 -7.01 5.03
C PRO A 32 -3.33 -8.32 4.31
N CYS A 33 -2.36 -9.06 4.86
CA CYS A 33 -1.89 -10.33 4.33
C CYS A 33 -2.83 -11.49 4.69
N GLY A 34 -3.25 -11.56 5.96
CA GLY A 34 -4.13 -12.61 6.49
C GLY A 34 -5.60 -12.44 6.09
N ASP A 35 -6.08 -11.19 6.09
CA ASP A 35 -7.42 -10.78 5.66
C ASP A 35 -7.54 -10.71 4.12
N LYS A 36 -6.42 -10.93 3.40
CA LYS A 36 -6.33 -11.01 1.93
C LYS A 36 -6.88 -9.77 1.24
N TRP A 37 -6.36 -8.61 1.61
CA TRP A 37 -6.74 -7.34 0.99
C TRP A 37 -6.46 -7.36 -0.52
N ASP A 38 -7.43 -6.90 -1.31
CA ASP A 38 -7.29 -6.88 -2.76
C ASP A 38 -6.13 -5.96 -3.16
N GLY A 39 -5.31 -6.43 -4.11
CA GLY A 39 -4.14 -5.70 -4.59
C GLY A 39 -2.93 -5.74 -3.65
N ILE A 40 -3.02 -6.36 -2.48
CA ILE A 40 -1.90 -6.54 -1.55
C ILE A 40 -1.29 -7.93 -1.74
N SER A 41 0.04 -7.99 -1.87
CA SER A 41 0.77 -9.25 -1.72
C SER A 41 1.85 -9.10 -0.66
N CYS A 42 2.09 -10.18 0.07
CA CYS A 42 3.05 -10.23 1.15
C CYS A 42 4.04 -11.36 0.97
N ASN A 43 5.25 -11.14 1.50
CA ASN A 43 6.20 -12.20 1.78
C ASN A 43 6.44 -12.22 3.30
N ASP A 44 6.22 -13.38 3.92
CA ASP A 44 6.10 -13.50 5.38
C ASP A 44 5.13 -12.45 5.96
N LEU A 45 5.63 -11.55 6.80
CA LEU A 45 4.84 -10.54 7.52
C LEU A 45 4.97 -9.12 6.91
N ARG A 46 5.34 -9.02 5.64
CA ARG A 46 5.76 -7.78 4.98
C ARG A 46 5.04 -7.59 3.66
N VAL A 47 4.52 -6.39 3.40
CA VAL A 47 3.96 -6.05 2.08
C VAL A 47 5.09 -5.95 1.05
N THR A 48 4.95 -6.69 -0.04
CA THR A 48 5.88 -6.71 -1.17
C THR A 48 5.27 -6.17 -2.46
N SER A 49 3.94 -6.16 -2.57
CA SER A 49 3.23 -5.60 -3.73
C SER A 49 2.00 -4.82 -3.31
N ILE A 50 1.80 -3.66 -3.94
CA ILE A 50 0.54 -2.91 -3.97
C ILE A 50 0.18 -2.71 -5.44
N THR A 51 -0.92 -3.31 -5.87
CA THR A 51 -1.41 -3.24 -7.26
C THR A 51 -2.89 -2.90 -7.28
N LEU A 52 -3.19 -1.63 -7.53
CA LEU A 52 -4.54 -1.06 -7.52
C LEU A 52 -4.84 -0.37 -8.85
N LEU A 53 -4.61 -1.07 -9.96
CA LEU A 53 -4.74 -0.52 -11.31
C LEU A 53 -6.21 -0.23 -11.65
N ASN A 54 -6.47 0.99 -12.15
CA ASN A 54 -7.75 1.39 -12.74
C ASN A 54 -9.00 1.12 -11.85
N ILE A 55 -8.88 1.27 -10.54
CA ILE A 55 -10.01 1.08 -9.62
C ILE A 55 -10.74 2.38 -9.27
N ASN A 56 -10.46 3.46 -10.02
CA ASN A 56 -10.93 4.81 -9.71
C ASN A 56 -10.49 5.28 -8.31
N LEU A 57 -9.29 4.87 -7.88
CA LEU A 57 -8.66 5.30 -6.64
C LEU A 57 -8.47 6.82 -6.71
N THR A 58 -8.87 7.53 -5.65
CA THR A 58 -8.67 8.99 -5.54
C THR A 58 -8.05 9.36 -4.20
N GLY A 59 -7.58 10.60 -4.06
CA GLY A 59 -6.92 11.06 -2.84
C GLY A 59 -5.47 11.44 -3.09
N GLU A 60 -4.60 11.28 -2.09
CA GLU A 60 -3.19 11.65 -2.20
C GLU A 60 -2.26 10.49 -1.85
N LEU A 61 -1.16 10.35 -2.59
CA LEU A 61 -0.08 9.43 -2.22
C LEU A 61 0.73 10.05 -1.05
N SER A 62 0.50 9.55 0.17
CA SER A 62 1.27 9.95 1.37
C SER A 62 2.73 9.49 1.28
N GLY A 63 3.61 10.23 1.93
CA GLY A 63 5.01 9.85 2.15
C GLY A 63 5.20 8.57 2.97
N ASP A 64 4.18 8.12 3.68
CA ASP A 64 4.20 6.86 4.44
C ASP A 64 4.48 5.63 3.58
N ILE A 65 4.23 5.73 2.26
CA ILE A 65 4.62 4.69 1.30
C ILE A 65 6.11 4.32 1.43
N GLY A 66 6.98 5.29 1.73
CA GLY A 66 8.42 5.09 1.88
C GLY A 66 8.81 4.22 3.08
N GLN A 67 7.88 3.93 3.99
CA GLN A 67 8.10 3.07 5.15
C GLN A 67 7.90 1.58 4.84
N LEU A 68 7.31 1.24 3.68
CA LEU A 68 7.15 -0.14 3.22
C LEU A 68 8.46 -0.67 2.63
N SER A 69 9.45 -0.86 3.51
CA SER A 69 10.85 -1.16 3.12
C SER A 69 11.05 -2.43 2.26
N GLU A 70 10.07 -3.34 2.26
CA GLU A 70 10.07 -4.58 1.49
C GLU A 70 9.27 -4.50 0.18
N LEU A 71 8.68 -3.34 -0.13
CA LEU A 71 7.89 -3.14 -1.33
C LEU A 71 8.76 -3.30 -2.58
N GLN A 72 8.34 -4.19 -3.46
CA GLN A 72 8.98 -4.52 -4.73
C GLN A 72 8.15 -4.04 -5.91
N VAL A 73 6.82 -3.99 -5.76
CA VAL A 73 5.90 -3.56 -6.81
C VAL A 73 4.94 -2.52 -6.25
N LEU A 74 4.85 -1.37 -6.93
CA LEU A 74 3.85 -0.34 -6.68
C LEU A 74 3.19 0.03 -8.01
N ASP A 75 1.99 -0.49 -8.28
CA ASP A 75 1.24 -0.14 -9.48
C ASP A 75 -0.08 0.53 -9.09
N LEU A 76 -0.12 1.85 -9.24
CA LEU A 76 -1.30 2.69 -9.04
C LEU A 76 -1.79 3.28 -10.37
N SER A 77 -1.40 2.68 -11.50
CA SER A 77 -1.65 3.20 -12.84
C SER A 77 -3.13 3.36 -13.14
N TYR A 78 -3.44 4.28 -14.05
CA TYR A 78 -4.80 4.56 -14.53
C TYR A 78 -5.80 5.08 -13.47
N ASN A 79 -5.32 5.53 -12.30
CA ASN A 79 -6.15 6.21 -11.31
C ASN A 79 -6.07 7.73 -11.46
N LYS A 80 -6.93 8.30 -12.31
CA LYS A 80 -6.88 9.74 -12.67
C LYS A 80 -7.14 10.71 -11.50
N GLY A 81 -7.86 10.25 -10.47
CA GLY A 81 -8.17 11.07 -9.30
C GLY A 81 -7.15 10.96 -8.16
N LEU A 82 -6.13 10.12 -8.31
CA LEU A 82 -5.01 10.05 -7.39
C LEU A 82 -4.06 11.21 -7.67
N LYS A 83 -3.78 11.99 -6.63
CA LYS A 83 -2.96 13.21 -6.66
C LYS A 83 -1.80 13.07 -5.67
N GLY A 84 -1.06 14.15 -5.50
CA GLY A 84 0.16 14.16 -4.72
C GLY A 84 1.40 14.03 -5.61
N SER A 85 2.55 14.22 -5.00
CA SER A 85 3.82 14.04 -5.69
C SER A 85 4.41 12.68 -5.33
N LEU A 86 5.06 12.05 -6.31
CA LEU A 86 6.03 11.01 -6.05
C LEU A 86 7.21 11.66 -5.31
N THR A 87 7.08 11.80 -3.99
CA THR A 87 8.05 12.50 -3.15
C THR A 87 9.38 11.74 -3.05
N GLN A 88 10.37 12.38 -2.42
CA GLN A 88 11.65 11.74 -2.04
C GLN A 88 11.48 10.43 -1.25
N GLU A 89 10.30 10.20 -0.69
CA GLU A 89 9.95 9.01 0.09
C GLU A 89 9.98 7.73 -0.74
N ILE A 90 9.66 7.76 -2.03
CA ILE A 90 9.84 6.59 -2.90
C ILE A 90 11.33 6.24 -3.06
N GLY A 91 12.21 7.23 -2.99
CA GLY A 91 13.65 6.98 -2.93
C GLY A 91 14.10 6.16 -1.71
N LYS A 92 13.24 6.00 -0.68
CA LYS A 92 13.49 5.13 0.48
C LYS A 92 13.15 3.66 0.20
N LEU A 93 12.36 3.37 -0.84
CA LEU A 93 11.98 2.01 -1.25
C LEU A 93 13.12 1.31 -1.97
N LYS A 94 14.14 0.88 -1.22
CA LYS A 94 15.39 0.30 -1.79
C LYS A 94 15.18 -1.04 -2.51
N LYS A 95 14.04 -1.69 -2.30
CA LYS A 95 13.67 -2.97 -2.92
C LYS A 95 12.68 -2.83 -4.08
N LEU A 96 12.26 -1.60 -4.43
CA LEU A 96 11.32 -1.37 -5.50
C LEU A 96 11.93 -1.77 -6.85
N LEU A 97 11.24 -2.65 -7.57
CA LEU A 97 11.63 -3.18 -8.88
C LEU A 97 10.67 -2.69 -9.98
N HIS A 98 9.40 -2.51 -9.64
CA HIS A 98 8.35 -2.09 -10.57
C HIS A 98 7.50 -0.96 -9.96
N LEU A 99 7.28 0.10 -10.76
CA LEU A 99 6.57 1.31 -10.41
C LEU A 99 5.66 1.74 -11.56
#